data_AF-A0A815IPB3-F1
#
_entry.id   AF-A0A815IPB3-F1
#
_cell.length_a   1.000
_cell.length_b   1.000
_cell.length_c   1.000
_cell.angle_alpha   90.00
_cell.angle_beta   90.00
_cell.angle_gamma   90.00
#
_symmetry.space_group_name_H-M   'P 1'
#
loop_
_entity.id
_entity.type
_entity.pdbx_description
1 polymer ?
#
loop_
_entity_poly.entity_id
_entity_poly.type
_entity_poly.pdbx_seq_one_letter_code
_entity_poly.pdbx_strand_id
1 'polypeptide(L)'
;MSKNDIVVAGGIGAGSNRTQFNDSFGIYFGLVNDSLVITNRFANDIIRWIIVDTTWTLLAGDGNGLSGLSLILLNSPCSVTFDLLGNMIVAGIYNYRIQIFK
;
A
#
# COMPACT_ATOMS: atom_id res chain seq x y z
N MET A 1 10.42 21.77 20.44
CA MET A 1 11.01 20.61 19.75
C MET A 1 10.99 20.95 18.27
N SER A 2 12.13 21.11 17.59
CA SER A 2 12.09 21.20 16.13
C SER A 2 11.63 19.82 15.64
N LYS A 3 10.49 19.81 14.97
CA LYS A 3 9.97 18.62 14.31
C LYS A 3 10.84 18.44 13.07
N ASN A 4 11.88 17.61 13.17
CA ASN A 4 12.65 17.26 11.99
C ASN A 4 11.70 16.51 11.05
N ASP A 5 11.49 17.04 9.86
CA ASP A 5 10.77 16.34 8.81
C ASP A 5 11.60 15.11 8.43
N ILE A 6 11.13 13.92 8.80
CA ILE A 6 11.82 12.65 8.56
C ILE A 6 11.10 11.87 7.46
N VAL A 7 11.89 11.30 6.54
CA VAL A 7 11.41 10.28 5.61
C VAL A 7 11.50 8.93 6.32
N VAL A 8 10.37 8.27 6.53
CA VAL A 8 10.29 6.98 7.22
C VAL A 8 10.17 5.78 6.27
N ALA A 9 9.92 6.04 4.99
CA ALA A 9 9.75 5.01 3.97
C ALA A 9 10.00 5.59 2.56
N GLY A 10 10.58 4.79 1.66
CA GLY A 10 10.89 5.22 0.30
C GLY A 10 12.00 6.28 0.21
N GLY A 11 11.83 7.27 -0.68
CA GLY A 11 12.79 8.38 -0.84
C GLY A 11 13.98 8.10 -1.76
N ILE A 12 14.05 6.93 -2.38
CA ILE A 12 15.15 6.50 -3.27
C ILE A 12 14.72 6.42 -4.75
N GLY A 13 13.70 7.21 -5.13
CA GLY A 13 13.13 7.24 -6.48
C GLY A 13 12.02 6.21 -6.70
N ALA A 14 11.29 6.38 -7.80
CA ALA A 14 10.18 5.52 -8.16
C ALA A 14 10.66 4.16 -8.69
N GLY A 15 9.93 3.09 -8.37
CA GLY A 15 10.24 1.74 -8.87
C GLY A 15 9.38 0.65 -8.24
N SER A 16 9.59 -0.58 -8.69
CA SER A 16 8.89 -1.78 -8.22
C SER A 16 9.68 -2.62 -7.19
N ASN A 17 10.89 -2.17 -6.82
CA ASN A 17 11.66 -2.85 -5.78
C ASN A 17 11.01 -2.71 -4.42
N ARG A 18 11.32 -3.63 -3.50
CA ARG A 18 10.79 -3.64 -2.13
C ARG A 18 11.21 -2.45 -1.25
N THR A 19 12.11 -1.61 -1.76
CA THR A 19 12.62 -0.39 -1.13
C THR A 19 12.04 0.88 -1.76
N GLN A 20 11.26 0.73 -2.84
CA GLN A 20 10.73 1.83 -3.66
C GLN A 20 9.21 1.82 -3.65
N PHE A 21 8.63 2.98 -4.00
CA PHE A 21 7.21 3.15 -4.27
C PHE A 21 7.01 3.65 -5.69
N ASN A 22 5.81 3.48 -6.23
CA ASN A 22 5.39 3.95 -7.53
C ASN A 22 4.00 4.60 -7.42
N ASP A 23 3.99 5.93 -7.29
CA ASP A 23 2.80 6.74 -7.01
C ASP A 23 2.07 6.29 -5.71
N SER A 24 2.77 6.37 -4.57
CA SER A 24 2.14 6.15 -3.26
C SER A 24 1.04 7.20 -3.03
N PHE A 25 -0.21 6.77 -2.83
CA PHE A 25 -1.36 7.68 -2.87
C PHE A 25 -2.11 7.78 -1.54
N GLY A 26 -2.62 6.66 -1.05
CA GLY A 26 -3.41 6.54 0.18
C GLY A 26 -2.61 5.82 1.27
N ILE A 27 -2.89 6.16 2.52
CA ILE A 27 -2.21 5.59 3.68
C ILE A 27 -3.19 5.29 4.80
N TYR A 28 -2.96 4.19 5.50
CA TYR A 28 -3.62 3.82 6.74
C TYR A 28 -2.57 3.50 7.80
N PHE A 29 -2.68 4.12 8.98
CA PHE A 29 -1.79 3.84 10.10
C PHE A 29 -2.26 2.58 10.83
N GLY A 30 -1.53 1.48 10.67
CA GLY A 30 -1.76 0.23 11.38
C GLY A 30 -1.37 0.35 12.85
N LEU A 31 -2.27 -0.06 13.74
CA LEU A 31 -2.07 -0.01 15.20
C LEU A 31 -1.05 -1.03 15.72
N VAL A 32 -0.60 -1.96 14.86
CA VAL A 32 0.35 -3.02 15.22
C VAL A 32 1.72 -2.70 14.64
N ASN A 33 2.71 -2.62 15.52
CA ASN A 33 4.14 -2.42 15.23
C ASN A 33 4.45 -1.10 14.50
N ASP A 34 3.69 -0.02 14.73
CA ASP A 34 3.91 1.28 14.07
C ASP A 34 4.06 1.12 12.55
N SER A 35 3.08 0.46 11.94
CA SER A 35 3.14 0.11 10.51
C SER A 35 2.22 0.99 9.67
N LEU A 36 2.65 1.26 8.45
CA LEU A 36 1.91 1.99 7.43
C LEU A 36 1.40 0.99 6.41
N VAL A 37 0.12 1.05 6.10
CA VAL A 37 -0.47 0.35 4.95
C VAL A 37 -0.67 1.38 3.86
N ILE A 38 -0.05 1.17 2.70
CA ILE A 38 0.07 2.17 1.65
C ILE A 38 -0.51 1.61 0.35
N THR A 39 -1.31 2.42 -0.35
CA THR A 39 -1.72 2.11 -1.73
C THR A 39 -0.61 2.58 -2.67
N ASN A 40 0.02 1.63 -3.34
CA ASN A 40 1.14 1.87 -4.24
C ASN A 40 0.61 1.80 -5.68
N ARG A 41 0.06 2.94 -6.12
CA ARG A 41 -0.98 3.01 -7.14
C ARG A 41 -0.53 2.50 -8.50
N PHE A 42 0.64 2.92 -8.96
CA PHE A 42 1.16 2.50 -10.26
C PHE A 42 1.90 1.16 -10.22
N ALA A 43 2.14 0.62 -9.02
CA ALA A 43 2.54 -0.77 -8.85
C ALA A 43 1.34 -1.71 -8.63
N ASN A 44 0.10 -1.21 -8.65
CA ASN A 44 -1.10 -2.04 -8.53
C ASN A 44 -1.10 -2.97 -7.30
N ASP A 45 -0.52 -2.53 -6.19
CA ASP A 45 -0.44 -3.30 -4.96
C ASP A 45 -0.76 -2.46 -3.71
N ILE A 46 -1.14 -3.18 -2.65
CA ILE A 46 -1.22 -2.66 -1.29
C ILE A 46 -0.08 -3.26 -0.51
N ILE A 47 0.70 -2.42 0.13
CA ILE A 47 1.91 -2.81 0.83
C ILE A 47 1.85 -2.41 2.30
N ARG A 48 2.63 -3.09 3.13
CA ARG A 48 2.88 -2.72 4.52
C ARG A 48 4.34 -2.33 4.70
N TRP A 49 4.57 -1.20 5.34
CA TRP A 49 5.88 -0.73 5.77
C TRP A 49 5.90 -0.58 7.30
N ILE A 50 6.79 -1.29 7.99
CA ILE A 50 7.04 -1.05 9.41
C ILE A 50 8.05 0.09 9.51
N ILE A 51 7.82 1.11 10.32
CA ILE A 51 8.65 2.35 10.33
C ILE A 51 10.15 2.07 10.59
N VAL A 52 10.49 0.99 11.28
CA VAL A 52 11.87 0.57 11.56
C VAL A 52 12.48 -0.35 10.48
N ASP A 53 11.69 -0.79 9.49
CA ASP A 53 12.14 -1.67 8.43
C ASP A 53 12.71 -0.88 7.24
N THR A 54 13.41 -1.59 6.36
CA THR A 54 13.99 -1.05 5.11
C THR A 54 13.27 -1.52 3.86
N THR A 55 12.29 -2.42 3.99
CA THR A 55 11.55 -2.99 2.86
C THR A 55 10.08 -3.16 3.21
N TRP A 56 9.22 -3.09 2.20
CA TRP A 56 7.80 -3.41 2.35
C TRP A 56 7.49 -4.89 2.19
N THR A 57 6.37 -5.30 2.80
CA THR A 57 5.70 -6.59 2.60
C THR A 57 4.41 -6.41 1.80
N LEU A 58 4.07 -7.39 0.97
CA LEU A 58 2.88 -7.35 0.12
C LEU A 58 1.65 -7.73 0.94
N LEU A 59 0.57 -6.96 0.86
CA LEU A 59 -0.72 -7.30 1.48
C LEU A 59 -1.77 -7.72 0.44
N ALA A 60 -1.84 -7.06 -0.72
CA ALA A 60 -2.76 -7.42 -1.80
C ALA A 60 -2.25 -6.95 -3.16
N GLY A 61 -2.76 -7.56 -4.24
CA GLY A 61 -2.32 -7.32 -5.60
C GLY A 61 -1.18 -8.24 -6.02
N ASP A 62 -0.36 -7.78 -6.95
CA ASP A 62 0.80 -8.52 -7.46
C ASP A 62 2.08 -7.72 -7.21
N GLY A 63 3.03 -8.33 -6.52
CA GLY A 63 4.30 -7.67 -6.16
C GLY A 63 5.24 -7.40 -7.34
N ASN A 64 4.86 -7.77 -8.58
CA ASN A 64 5.57 -7.42 -9.80
C ASN A 64 4.85 -6.34 -10.62
N GLY A 65 3.73 -5.81 -10.14
CA GLY A 65 3.01 -4.73 -10.78
C GLY A 65 1.85 -5.14 -11.67
N LEU A 66 1.49 -6.42 -11.74
CA LEU A 66 0.45 -6.89 -12.65
C LEU A 66 -0.93 -6.32 -12.26
N SER A 67 -1.53 -5.57 -13.19
CA SER A 67 -2.91 -5.09 -13.05
C SER A 67 -3.93 -6.10 -13.59
N GLY A 68 -5.14 -6.13 -13.05
CA GLY A 68 -6.21 -6.92 -13.65
C GLY A 68 -7.56 -6.84 -12.95
N LEU A 69 -8.56 -7.48 -13.58
CA LEU A 69 -9.95 -7.53 -13.11
C LEU A 69 -10.26 -8.73 -12.21
N SER A 70 -9.36 -9.69 -12.08
CA SER A 70 -9.58 -10.85 -11.18
C SER A 70 -9.68 -10.40 -9.72
N LEU A 71 -10.25 -11.23 -8.84
CA LEU A 71 -10.49 -10.84 -7.45
C LEU A 71 -9.20 -10.60 -6.64
N ILE A 72 -8.06 -11.14 -7.09
CA ILE A 72 -6.77 -11.01 -6.41
C ILE A 72 -5.89 -9.88 -6.96
N LEU A 73 -6.22 -9.35 -8.14
CA LEU A 73 -5.47 -8.26 -8.78
C LEU A 73 -6.13 -6.91 -8.51
N LEU A 74 -5.31 -5.87 -8.52
CA LEU A 74 -5.74 -4.48 -8.40
C LEU A 74 -5.46 -3.75 -9.72
N ASN A 75 -6.03 -2.56 -9.85
CA ASN A 75 -5.73 -1.67 -10.97
C ASN A 75 -5.88 -0.23 -10.49
N SER A 76 -4.74 0.42 -10.26
CA SER A 76 -4.66 1.75 -9.67
C SER A 76 -5.46 1.89 -8.36
N PRO A 77 -5.12 1.12 -7.30
CA PRO A 77 -5.74 1.30 -5.99
C PRO A 77 -5.46 2.72 -5.48
N CYS A 78 -6.46 3.38 -4.90
CA CYS A 78 -6.30 4.77 -4.43
C CYS A 78 -6.44 4.92 -2.92
N SER A 79 -7.24 4.08 -2.27
CA SER A 79 -7.46 4.17 -0.83
C SER A 79 -7.58 2.78 -0.20
N VAL A 80 -7.18 2.70 1.07
CA VAL A 80 -7.21 1.51 1.89
C VAL A 80 -7.71 1.87 3.29
N THR A 81 -8.56 1.03 3.86
CA THR A 81 -9.00 1.09 5.26
C THR A 81 -9.23 -0.33 5.78
N PHE A 82 -9.56 -0.45 7.06
CA PHE A 82 -9.84 -1.72 7.70
C PHE A 82 -11.17 -1.66 8.44
N ASP A 83 -11.90 -2.78 8.48
CA ASP A 83 -13.04 -2.92 9.38
C ASP A 83 -12.62 -3.38 10.79
N LEU A 84 -13.59 -3.48 11.70
CA LEU A 84 -13.35 -3.91 13.09
C LEU A 84 -12.88 -5.37 13.22
N LEU A 85 -13.05 -6.19 12.19
CA LEU A 85 -12.59 -7.57 12.14
C LEU A 85 -11.18 -7.68 11.55
N GLY A 86 -10.60 -6.56 11.09
CA GLY A 86 -9.29 -6.51 10.45
C GLY A 86 -9.32 -6.86 8.96
N ASN A 87 -10.49 -6.91 8.31
CA ASN A 87 -10.53 -7.10 6.86
C ASN A 87 -10.08 -5.80 6.17
N MET A 88 -9.23 -5.93 5.16
CA MET A 88 -8.70 -4.80 4.41
C MET A 88 -9.67 -4.43 3.27
N ILE A 89 -10.12 -3.18 3.26
CA ILE A 89 -11.06 -2.64 2.27
C ILE A 89 -10.30 -1.70 1.34
N VAL A 90 -10.30 -2.00 0.05
CA VAL A 90 -9.52 -1.28 -0.97
C VAL A 90 -10.43 -0.70 -2.05
N ALA A 91 -10.23 0.57 -2.37
CA ALA A 91 -10.88 1.22 -3.49
C ALA A 91 -9.98 1.16 -4.75
N GLY A 92 -10.47 0.52 -5.81
CA GLY A 92 -9.77 0.40 -7.10
C GLY A 92 -10.39 1.31 -8.16
N ILE A 93 -9.63 2.31 -8.64
CA ILE A 93 -10.14 3.31 -9.58
C ILE A 93 -10.54 2.67 -10.92
N TYR A 94 -9.65 1.89 -11.53
CA TYR A 94 -9.88 1.34 -12.88
C TYR A 94 -10.58 -0.01 -12.89
N ASN A 95 -10.77 -0.62 -11.72
CA ASN A 95 -11.63 -1.79 -11.56
C ASN A 95 -13.07 -1.40 -11.20
N TYR A 96 -13.35 -0.11 -10.98
CA TYR A 96 -14.68 0.42 -10.63
C TYR A 96 -15.34 -0.31 -9.44
N ARG A 97 -14.53 -0.70 -8.45
CA ARG A 97 -14.99 -1.57 -7.35
C ARG A 97 -14.31 -1.24 -6.04
N ILE A 98 -15.01 -1.62 -4.97
CA ILE A 98 -14.44 -1.78 -3.63
C ILE A 98 -14.25 -3.27 -3.39
N GLN A 99 -13.08 -3.67 -2.90
CA GLN A 99 -12.78 -5.06 -2.58
C GLN A 99 -12.45 -5.23 -1.11
N ILE A 100 -12.81 -6.39 -0.57
CA ILE A 100 -12.46 -6.80 0.77
C ILE A 100 -11.46 -7.95 0.65
N PHE A 101 -10.29 -7.81 1.28
CA PHE A 101 -9.27 -8.83 1.44
C PHE A 101 -9.28 -9.30 2.90
N LYS A 102 -9.14 -10.62 3.09
CA LYS A 102 -9.14 -11.29 4.40
C LYS A 102 -7.77 -11.87 4.68
#